data_AF-A0A436G751-F1
#
_entry.id   AF-A0A436G751-F1
#
_cell.length_a   1.000
_cell.length_b   1.000
_cell.length_c   1.000
_cell.angle_alpha   90.00
_cell.angle_beta   90.00
_cell.angle_gamma   90.00
#
_symmetry.space_group_name_H-M   'P 1'
#
loop_
_entity.id
_entity.type
_entity.pdbx_description
1 polymer ?
#
loop_
_entity_poly.entity_id
_entity_poly.type
_entity_poly.pdbx_seq_one_letter_code
_entity_poly.pdbx_strand_id
1 'polypeptide(L)'
;MTRALTLIRRRLVGSVFVLLIVVVGTFLLLEAAPGDAVDAYIVSTGGDAGMIELLRHRWGLDQSELTRLANYLWALLHLDLGQSVTFSRPIRDVILERLPNTLLLMVSATALSFGLGSALGIYAGAQPGSFRDRFLSIGSLALYAVPGFWLGLVLIVVFAVDLRWLPIGGIETLASDKTGLDRAADIAVHLALPVSALGFIYLALYLRMMRAGMAEVWRQDFVLAARAKGLSRRRIVLAHVARNALLPLITM
;
A
#
# COMPACT_ATOMS: atom_id res chain seq x y z
N MET A 1 15.54 -13.37 22.71
CA MET A 1 14.41 -14.12 22.11
C MET A 1 13.07 -13.81 22.79
N THR A 2 13.00 -13.74 24.12
CA THR A 2 11.77 -13.42 24.90
C THR A 2 11.13 -12.05 24.58
N ARG A 3 11.93 -10.99 24.34
CA ARG A 3 11.39 -9.66 23.97
C ARG A 3 10.73 -9.65 22.58
N ALA A 4 11.32 -10.32 21.59
CA ALA A 4 10.75 -10.42 20.25
C ALA A 4 9.43 -11.20 20.27
N LEU A 5 9.36 -12.33 20.98
CA LEU A 5 8.13 -13.10 21.16
C LEU A 5 7.04 -12.29 21.87
N THR A 6 7.40 -11.51 22.89
CA THR A 6 6.44 -10.64 23.61
C THR A 6 5.87 -9.55 22.69
N LEU A 7 6.71 -8.95 21.83
CA LEU A 7 6.27 -7.97 20.85
C LEU A 7 5.35 -8.59 19.79
N ILE A 8 5.73 -9.74 19.23
CA ILE A 8 4.92 -10.47 18.25
C ILE A 8 3.57 -10.84 18.86
N ARG A 9 3.55 -11.40 20.07
CA ARG A 9 2.29 -11.72 20.77
C ARG A 9 1.42 -10.49 20.97
N ARG A 10 1.97 -9.38 21.45
CA ARG A 10 1.22 -8.13 21.65
C ARG A 10 0.64 -7.61 20.34
N ARG A 11 1.40 -7.70 19.24
CA ARG A 11 0.94 -7.32 17.90
C ARG A 11 -0.16 -8.25 17.41
N LEU A 12 0.00 -9.58 17.54
CA LEU A 12 -1.00 -10.56 17.13
C LEU A 12 -2.33 -10.35 17.85
N VAL A 13 -2.31 -10.18 19.18
CA VAL A 13 -3.53 -9.90 19.95
C VAL A 13 -4.17 -8.60 19.46
N GLY A 14 -3.37 -7.53 19.28
CA GLY A 14 -3.87 -6.28 18.72
C GLY A 14 -4.48 -6.44 17.32
N SER A 15 -3.83 -7.21 16.44
CA SER A 15 -4.30 -7.50 15.08
C SER A 15 -5.63 -8.24 15.09
N VAL A 16 -5.84 -9.21 16.00
CA VAL A 16 -7.12 -9.91 16.13
C VAL A 16 -8.24 -8.93 16.50
N PHE A 17 -8.01 -8.03 17.46
CA PHE A 17 -9.01 -6.99 17.80
C PHE A 17 -9.29 -6.05 16.63
N VAL A 18 -8.25 -5.59 15.93
CA VAL A 18 -8.42 -4.73 14.75
C VAL A 18 -9.20 -5.46 13.66
N LEU A 19 -8.87 -6.72 13.37
CA LEU A 19 -9.59 -7.53 12.39
C LEU A 19 -11.05 -7.72 12.79
N LEU A 20 -11.33 -7.99 14.07
CA LEU A 20 -12.71 -8.14 14.55
C LEU A 20 -13.49 -6.83 14.37
N ILE A 21 -12.90 -5.69 14.72
CA ILE A 21 -13.52 -4.36 14.49
C ILE A 21 -13.80 -4.14 13.01
N VAL A 22 -12.84 -4.47 12.13
CA VAL A 22 -13.00 -4.30 10.69
C VAL A 22 -14.10 -5.23 10.17
N VAL A 23 -14.07 -6.53 10.51
CA VAL A 23 -15.06 -7.53 10.05
C VAL A 23 -16.47 -7.16 10.50
N VAL A 24 -16.66 -6.92 11.80
CA VAL A 24 -17.98 -6.53 12.36
C VAL A 24 -18.40 -5.17 11.80
N GLY A 25 -17.48 -4.21 11.74
CA GLY A 25 -17.76 -2.88 11.19
C GLY A 25 -18.20 -2.94 9.73
N THR A 26 -17.51 -3.71 8.88
CA THR A 26 -17.90 -3.90 7.49
C THR A 26 -19.23 -4.62 7.34
N PHE A 27 -19.52 -5.61 8.19
CA PHE A 27 -20.82 -6.27 8.23
C PHE A 27 -21.94 -5.28 8.55
N LEU A 28 -21.77 -4.48 9.61
CA LEU A 28 -22.76 -3.47 10.01
C LEU A 28 -22.93 -2.37 8.95
N LEU A 29 -21.85 -1.98 8.26
CA LEU A 29 -21.94 -1.02 7.16
C LEU A 29 -22.73 -1.56 5.97
N LEU A 30 -22.57 -2.85 5.65
CA LEU A 30 -23.36 -3.51 4.60
C LEU A 30 -24.82 -3.65 5.02
N GLU A 31 -25.08 -3.95 6.29
CA GLU A 31 -26.45 -4.08 6.82
C GLU A 31 -27.19 -2.74 6.87
N ALA A 32 -26.48 -1.66 7.19
CA ALA A 32 -27.05 -0.33 7.23
C ALA A 32 -27.28 0.29 5.83
N ALA A 33 -26.73 -0.32 4.78
CA ALA A 33 -26.92 0.16 3.42
C ALA A 33 -28.35 -0.13 2.94
N PRO A 34 -28.96 0.77 2.14
CA PRO A 34 -30.28 0.51 1.58
C PRO A 34 -30.22 -0.61 0.54
N GLY A 35 -31.05 -1.63 0.71
CA GLY A 35 -31.09 -2.83 -0.14
C GLY A 35 -30.27 -3.99 0.44
N ASP A 36 -30.25 -5.12 -0.25
CA ASP A 36 -29.48 -6.30 0.15
C ASP A 36 -28.51 -6.81 -0.93
N ALA A 37 -27.77 -7.88 -0.62
CA ALA A 37 -26.82 -8.47 -1.56
C ALA A 37 -27.50 -8.99 -2.84
N VAL A 38 -28.75 -9.46 -2.75
CA VAL A 38 -29.52 -9.98 -3.89
C VAL A 38 -29.95 -8.83 -4.78
N ASP A 39 -30.37 -7.69 -4.21
CA ASP A 39 -30.67 -6.48 -4.97
C ASP A 39 -29.45 -6.03 -5.78
N ALA A 40 -28.27 -5.98 -5.15
CA ALA A 40 -27.01 -5.63 -5.83
C ALA A 40 -26.65 -6.62 -6.94
N TYR A 41 -26.93 -7.91 -6.76
CA TYR A 41 -26.69 -8.94 -7.76
C TYR A 41 -27.61 -8.78 -8.97
N ILE A 42 -28.92 -8.64 -8.73
CA ILE A 42 -29.95 -8.56 -9.77
C ILE A 42 -29.80 -7.31 -10.64
N VAL A 43 -29.29 -6.20 -10.10
CA VAL A 43 -28.94 -5.02 -10.90
C VAL A 43 -27.94 -5.38 -12.03
N SER A 44 -27.06 -6.36 -11.80
CA SER A 44 -26.04 -6.77 -12.77
C SER A 44 -26.48 -7.92 -13.68
N THR A 45 -27.31 -8.84 -13.20
CA THR A 45 -27.69 -10.07 -13.94
C THR A 45 -29.14 -10.14 -14.39
N GLY A 46 -30.01 -9.25 -13.91
CA GLY A 46 -31.46 -9.40 -14.01
C GLY A 46 -31.99 -10.54 -13.13
N GLY A 47 -33.32 -10.67 -13.04
CA GLY A 47 -34.00 -11.70 -12.27
C GLY A 47 -35.51 -11.48 -12.19
N ASP A 48 -36.29 -12.55 -12.01
CA ASP A 48 -37.72 -12.49 -11.72
C ASP A 48 -37.98 -12.54 -10.21
N ALA A 49 -39.20 -12.20 -9.79
CA ALA A 49 -39.58 -12.16 -8.37
C ALA A 49 -39.33 -13.48 -7.61
N GLY A 50 -39.50 -14.63 -8.30
CA GLY A 50 -39.26 -15.95 -7.72
C GLY A 50 -37.78 -16.23 -7.45
N MET A 51 -36.90 -15.82 -8.36
CA MET A 51 -35.45 -15.93 -8.19
C MET A 51 -34.96 -15.06 -7.02
N ILE A 52 -35.52 -13.84 -6.86
CA ILE A 52 -35.13 -12.94 -5.76
C ILE A 52 -35.35 -13.61 -4.41
N GLU A 53 -36.55 -14.14 -4.20
CA GLU A 53 -36.93 -14.77 -2.93
C GLU A 53 -36.08 -16.02 -2.65
N LEU A 54 -35.85 -16.83 -3.69
CA LEU A 54 -35.01 -18.02 -3.58
C LEU A 54 -33.56 -17.67 -3.22
N LEU A 55 -33.00 -16.60 -3.81
CA LEU A 55 -31.65 -16.14 -3.49
C LEU A 55 -31.56 -15.57 -2.08
N ARG A 56 -32.56 -14.81 -1.63
CA ARG A 56 -32.62 -14.28 -0.25
C ARG A 56 -32.59 -15.40 0.77
N HIS A 57 -33.42 -16.43 0.57
CA HIS A 57 -33.43 -17.60 1.44
C HIS A 57 -32.11 -18.39 1.37
N ARG A 58 -31.56 -18.59 0.16
CA ARG A 58 -30.29 -19.32 -0.02
C ARG A 58 -29.09 -18.62 0.61
N TRP A 59 -29.08 -17.29 0.62
CA TRP A 59 -28.01 -16.50 1.23
C TRP A 59 -28.27 -16.18 2.71
N GLY A 60 -29.38 -16.68 3.26
CA GLY A 60 -29.74 -16.52 4.67
C GLY A 60 -30.11 -15.08 5.02
N LEU A 61 -30.53 -14.27 4.05
CA LEU A 61 -30.95 -12.87 4.25
C LEU A 61 -32.31 -12.77 4.95
N ASP A 62 -33.04 -13.87 5.02
CA ASP A 62 -34.28 -14.05 5.79
C ASP A 62 -34.04 -14.29 7.29
N GLN A 63 -32.78 -14.53 7.69
CA GLN A 63 -32.42 -14.76 9.09
C GLN A 63 -32.16 -13.44 9.83
N SER A 64 -32.23 -13.48 11.16
CA SER A 64 -31.90 -12.32 11.99
C SER A 64 -30.45 -11.86 11.77
N GLU A 65 -30.22 -10.55 11.87
CA GLU A 65 -28.89 -9.91 11.71
C GLU A 65 -27.83 -10.57 12.59
N LEU A 66 -28.18 -10.89 13.84
CA LEU A 66 -27.30 -11.56 14.79
C LEU A 66 -26.94 -12.98 14.34
N THR A 67 -27.89 -13.73 13.80
CA THR A 67 -27.64 -15.06 13.26
C THR A 67 -26.68 -14.98 12.08
N ARG A 68 -26.90 -14.04 11.16
CA ARG A 68 -26.02 -13.81 10.00
C ARG A 68 -24.61 -13.42 10.42
N LEU A 69 -24.46 -12.54 11.41
CA LEU A 69 -23.15 -12.16 11.94
C LEU A 69 -22.44 -13.36 12.58
N ALA A 70 -23.16 -14.16 13.38
CA ALA A 70 -22.59 -15.35 14.00
C ALA A 70 -22.13 -16.38 12.95
N ASN A 71 -22.95 -16.64 11.94
CA ASN A 71 -22.62 -17.53 10.82
C ASN A 71 -21.41 -16.99 10.03
N TYR A 72 -21.36 -15.69 9.77
CA TYR A 72 -20.25 -15.04 9.07
C TYR A 72 -18.94 -15.16 9.85
N LEU A 73 -18.94 -14.85 11.15
CA LEU A 73 -17.77 -15.00 12.00
C LEU A 73 -17.34 -16.47 12.10
N TRP A 74 -18.30 -17.40 12.20
CA TRP A 74 -18.02 -18.83 12.25
C TRP A 74 -17.34 -19.33 10.96
N ALA A 75 -17.85 -18.93 9.79
CA ALA A 75 -17.25 -19.25 8.50
C ALA A 75 -15.81 -18.71 8.39
N LEU A 76 -15.61 -17.44 8.76
CA LEU A 76 -14.28 -16.81 8.75
C LEU A 76 -13.28 -17.51 9.68
N LEU A 77 -13.71 -17.96 10.86
CA LEU A 77 -12.87 -18.73 11.80
C LEU A 77 -12.41 -20.07 11.20
N HIS A 78 -13.19 -20.65 10.29
CA HIS A 78 -12.85 -21.87 9.56
C HIS A 78 -12.18 -21.60 8.21
N LEU A 79 -11.81 -20.33 7.95
CA LEU A 79 -11.22 -19.87 6.68
C LEU A 79 -12.13 -20.11 5.46
N ASP A 80 -13.44 -20.22 5.69
CA ASP A 80 -14.43 -20.24 4.63
C ASP A 80 -14.82 -18.81 4.27
N LEU A 81 -14.29 -18.34 3.14
CA LEU A 81 -14.58 -17.02 2.60
C LEU A 81 -15.87 -17.01 1.75
N GLY A 82 -16.44 -18.19 1.44
CA GLY A 82 -17.60 -18.32 0.58
C GLY A 82 -17.31 -18.18 -0.92
N GLN A 83 -18.36 -17.91 -1.68
CA GLN A 83 -18.35 -17.81 -3.14
C GLN A 83 -18.50 -16.35 -3.58
N SER A 84 -17.79 -15.98 -4.64
CA SER A 84 -17.95 -14.68 -5.26
C SER A 84 -19.21 -14.70 -6.10
N VAL A 85 -20.13 -13.80 -5.79
CA VAL A 85 -21.36 -13.58 -6.54
C VAL A 85 -21.07 -13.03 -7.96
N THR A 86 -20.04 -12.18 -8.08
CA THR A 86 -19.63 -11.58 -9.37
C THR A 86 -18.86 -12.55 -10.27
N PHE A 87 -17.95 -13.35 -9.71
CA PHE A 87 -17.09 -14.26 -10.48
C PHE A 87 -17.57 -15.71 -10.49
N SER A 88 -18.66 -16.03 -9.79
CA SER A 88 -19.25 -17.38 -9.68
C SER A 88 -18.23 -18.47 -9.31
N ARG A 89 -17.27 -18.14 -8.45
CA ARG A 89 -16.18 -19.04 -8.01
C ARG A 89 -15.71 -18.73 -6.59
N PRO A 90 -14.96 -19.63 -5.92
CA PRO A 90 -14.53 -19.41 -4.54
C PRO A 90 -13.74 -18.09 -4.38
N ILE A 91 -14.07 -17.30 -3.35
CA ILE A 91 -13.41 -16.00 -3.09
C ILE A 91 -11.91 -16.17 -2.88
N ARG A 92 -11.50 -17.26 -2.22
CA ARG A 92 -10.08 -17.60 -2.01
C ARG A 92 -9.30 -17.66 -3.34
N ASP A 93 -9.89 -18.22 -4.39
CA ASP A 93 -9.21 -18.41 -5.68
C ASP A 93 -9.06 -17.06 -6.39
N VAL A 94 -10.08 -16.20 -6.29
CA VAL A 94 -10.03 -14.81 -6.78
C VAL A 94 -8.91 -14.03 -6.08
N ILE A 95 -8.80 -14.14 -4.76
CA ILE A 95 -7.75 -13.47 -3.98
C ILE A 95 -6.37 -13.98 -4.39
N LEU A 96 -6.18 -15.30 -4.44
CA LEU A 96 -4.90 -15.91 -4.77
C LEU A 96 -4.44 -15.60 -6.19
N GLU A 97 -5.35 -15.43 -7.15
CA GLU A 97 -5.02 -15.02 -8.51
C GLU A 97 -4.56 -13.55 -8.58
N ARG A 98 -5.12 -12.66 -7.75
CA ARG A 98 -4.78 -11.22 -7.74
C ARG A 98 -3.59 -10.90 -6.85
N LEU A 99 -3.35 -11.70 -5.82
CA LEU A 99 -2.34 -11.47 -4.79
C LEU A 99 -0.92 -11.24 -5.36
N PRO A 100 -0.41 -12.03 -6.34
CA PRO A 100 0.93 -11.81 -6.87
C PRO A 100 1.12 -10.42 -7.49
N ASN A 101 0.12 -9.94 -8.25
CA ASN A 101 0.19 -8.62 -8.88
C ASN A 101 0.08 -7.50 -7.85
N THR A 102 -0.77 -7.65 -6.85
CA THR A 102 -0.84 -6.70 -5.73
C THR A 102 0.48 -6.63 -4.97
N LEU A 103 1.08 -7.79 -4.66
CA LEU A 103 2.38 -7.84 -4.00
C LEU A 103 3.48 -7.20 -4.85
N LEU A 104 3.54 -7.53 -6.15
CA LEU A 104 4.51 -6.96 -7.06
C LEU A 104 4.42 -5.43 -7.12
N LEU A 105 3.19 -4.91 -7.23
CA LEU A 105 2.94 -3.47 -7.25
C LEU A 105 3.33 -2.81 -5.92
N MET A 106 2.85 -3.35 -4.81
CA MET A 106 3.07 -2.79 -3.48
C MET A 106 4.54 -2.83 -3.07
N VAL A 107 5.23 -3.95 -3.33
CA VAL A 107 6.66 -4.09 -3.05
C VAL A 107 7.46 -3.11 -3.91
N SER A 108 7.15 -2.99 -5.20
CA SER A 108 7.85 -2.06 -6.10
C SER A 108 7.64 -0.60 -5.70
N ALA A 109 6.39 -0.19 -5.38
CA ALA A 109 6.07 1.15 -4.91
C ALA A 109 6.73 1.45 -3.55
N THR A 110 6.74 0.48 -2.63
CA THR A 110 7.39 0.61 -1.33
C THR A 110 8.91 0.69 -1.48
N ALA A 111 9.51 -0.14 -2.32
CA ALA A 111 10.95 -0.11 -2.57
C ALA A 111 11.39 1.22 -3.22
N LEU A 112 10.63 1.71 -4.21
CA LEU A 112 10.87 3.01 -4.82
C LEU A 112 10.74 4.14 -3.79
N SER A 113 9.65 4.17 -3.04
CA SER A 113 9.38 5.23 -2.07
C SER A 113 10.37 5.25 -0.91
N PHE A 114 10.62 4.10 -0.29
CA PHE A 114 11.58 3.96 0.80
C PHE A 114 13.00 4.24 0.30
N GLY A 115 13.43 3.61 -0.80
CA GLY A 115 14.78 3.74 -1.34
C GLY A 115 15.08 5.16 -1.80
N LEU A 116 14.30 5.67 -2.75
CA LEU A 116 14.52 7.00 -3.31
C LEU A 116 14.18 8.10 -2.30
N GLY A 117 13.11 7.95 -1.51
CA GLY A 117 12.74 8.91 -0.47
C GLY A 117 13.82 9.03 0.60
N SER A 118 14.32 7.90 1.12
CA SER A 118 15.41 7.92 2.10
C SER A 118 16.69 8.50 1.51
N ALA A 119 17.05 8.14 0.26
CA ALA A 119 18.23 8.68 -0.41
C ALA A 119 18.16 10.21 -0.59
N LEU A 120 17.02 10.72 -1.05
CA LEU A 120 16.78 12.16 -1.18
C LEU A 120 16.76 12.85 0.20
N GLY A 121 16.21 12.19 1.22
CA GLY A 121 16.20 12.69 2.59
C GLY A 121 17.59 12.75 3.22
N ILE A 122 18.46 11.77 2.94
CA ILE A 122 19.89 11.82 3.30
C ILE A 122 20.56 12.98 2.57
N TYR A 123 20.29 13.15 1.27
CA TYR A 123 20.90 14.20 0.47
C TYR A 123 20.50 15.61 0.94
N ALA A 124 19.22 15.82 1.25
CA ALA A 124 18.71 17.05 1.86
C ALA A 124 19.29 17.25 3.27
N GLY A 125 19.18 16.24 4.13
CA GLY A 125 19.61 16.26 5.53
C GLY A 125 21.12 16.29 5.75
N ALA A 126 21.93 16.04 4.72
CA ALA A 126 23.39 16.14 4.81
C ALA A 126 23.88 17.57 5.05
N GLN A 127 23.08 18.58 4.69
CA GLN A 127 23.34 19.99 5.04
C GLN A 127 22.04 20.72 5.41
N PRO A 128 21.62 20.65 6.69
CA PRO A 128 20.42 21.33 7.13
C PRO A 128 20.45 22.83 6.80
N GLY A 129 19.35 23.34 6.25
CA GLY A 129 19.19 24.75 5.88
C GLY A 129 19.77 25.15 4.52
N SER A 130 20.48 24.26 3.83
CA SER A 130 21.02 24.51 2.48
C SER A 130 19.94 24.69 1.42
N PHE A 131 20.30 25.24 0.27
CA PHE A 131 19.38 25.38 -0.87
C PHE A 131 18.74 24.04 -1.29
N ARG A 132 19.54 22.97 -1.39
CA ARG A 132 19.04 21.61 -1.72
C ARG A 132 18.05 21.08 -0.68
N ASP A 133 18.27 21.38 0.60
CA ASP A 133 17.38 20.97 1.69
C ASP A 133 16.03 21.68 1.57
N ARG A 134 16.06 23.00 1.35
CA ARG A 134 14.85 23.80 1.14
C ARG A 134 14.09 23.37 -0.11
N PHE A 135 14.80 23.21 -1.24
CA PHE A 135 14.20 22.80 -2.51
C PHE A 135 13.52 21.43 -2.40
N LEU A 136 14.22 20.42 -1.88
CA LEU A 136 13.65 19.07 -1.72
C LEU A 136 12.54 19.04 -0.68
N SER A 137 12.65 19.82 0.40
CA SER A 137 11.57 19.91 1.40
C SER A 137 10.31 20.53 0.80
N ILE A 138 10.41 21.63 0.07
CA ILE A 138 9.28 22.27 -0.61
C ILE A 138 8.70 21.34 -1.68
N GLY A 139 9.55 20.74 -2.52
CA GLY A 139 9.13 19.79 -3.54
C GLY A 139 8.40 18.58 -2.95
N SER A 140 8.91 18.03 -1.84
CA SER A 140 8.23 16.93 -1.13
C SER A 140 6.90 17.35 -0.54
N LEU A 141 6.77 18.58 -0.04
CA LEU A 141 5.51 19.09 0.49
C LEU A 141 4.48 19.29 -0.63
N ALA A 142 4.90 19.86 -1.75
CA ALA A 142 4.05 20.01 -2.92
C ALA A 142 3.56 18.65 -3.41
N LEU A 143 4.46 17.68 -3.56
CA LEU A 143 4.13 16.32 -4.00
C LEU A 143 3.17 15.60 -3.04
N TYR A 144 3.39 15.75 -1.73
CA TYR A 144 2.52 15.16 -0.70
C TYR A 144 1.11 15.78 -0.69
N ALA A 145 0.97 17.04 -1.11
CA ALA A 145 -0.33 17.70 -1.20
C ALA A 145 -1.14 17.26 -2.43
N VAL A 146 -0.52 16.60 -3.41
CA VAL A 146 -1.21 16.13 -4.61
C VAL A 146 -2.05 14.89 -4.30
N PRO A 147 -3.35 14.86 -4.65
CA PRO A 147 -4.16 13.65 -4.54
C PRO A 147 -3.64 12.51 -5.42
N GLY A 148 -3.52 11.30 -4.87
CA GLY A 148 -2.93 10.17 -5.59
C GLY A 148 -3.68 9.74 -6.85
N PHE A 149 -5.02 9.79 -6.82
CA PHE A 149 -5.81 9.52 -8.02
C PHE A 149 -5.53 10.55 -9.13
N TRP A 150 -5.40 11.83 -8.76
CA TRP A 150 -5.13 12.90 -9.72
C TRP A 150 -3.73 12.75 -10.31
N LEU A 151 -2.74 12.45 -9.48
CA LEU A 151 -1.38 12.19 -9.94
C LEU A 151 -1.36 10.99 -10.91
N GLY A 152 -2.05 9.91 -10.58
CA GLY A 152 -2.20 8.75 -11.45
C GLY A 152 -2.80 9.12 -12.81
N LEU A 153 -3.88 9.91 -12.83
CA LEU A 153 -4.50 10.39 -14.07
C LEU A 153 -3.56 11.26 -14.91
N VAL A 154 -2.86 12.22 -14.28
CA VAL A 154 -1.89 13.09 -14.98
C VAL A 154 -0.75 12.27 -15.57
N LEU A 155 -0.21 11.31 -14.81
CA LEU A 155 0.83 10.41 -15.29
C LEU A 155 0.37 9.60 -16.51
N ILE A 156 -0.87 9.09 -16.49
CA ILE A 156 -1.45 8.38 -17.65
C ILE A 156 -1.59 9.31 -18.85
N VAL A 157 -2.19 10.50 -18.69
CA VAL A 157 -2.40 11.44 -19.80
C VAL A 157 -1.07 11.83 -20.43
N VAL A 158 -0.09 12.25 -19.63
CA VAL A 158 1.19 12.73 -20.15
C VAL A 158 2.00 11.59 -20.76
N PHE A 159 2.21 10.49 -20.04
CA PHE A 159 3.17 9.47 -20.45
C PHE A 159 2.58 8.36 -21.32
N ALA A 160 1.29 8.04 -21.18
CA ALA A 160 0.65 7.00 -21.97
C ALA A 160 -0.14 7.55 -23.17
N VAL A 161 -0.81 8.69 -23.02
CA VAL A 161 -1.67 9.24 -24.09
C VAL A 161 -0.91 10.20 -25.00
N ASP A 162 -0.31 11.25 -24.44
CA ASP A 162 0.34 12.31 -25.22
C ASP A 162 1.71 11.86 -25.75
N LEU A 163 2.59 11.40 -24.85
CA LEU A 163 3.94 10.98 -25.21
C LEU A 163 4.00 9.55 -25.76
N ARG A 164 3.03 8.70 -25.40
CA ARG A 164 2.97 7.27 -25.77
C ARG A 164 4.23 6.48 -25.42
N TRP A 165 4.91 6.87 -24.34
CA TRP A 165 6.12 6.20 -23.85
C TRP A 165 5.79 4.95 -23.03
N LEU A 166 4.67 4.98 -22.31
CA LEU A 166 4.27 3.95 -21.37
C LEU A 166 2.86 3.42 -21.71
N PRO A 167 2.54 2.17 -21.35
CA PRO A 167 1.23 1.59 -21.61
C PRO A 167 0.17 2.25 -20.72
N ILE A 168 -1.07 2.30 -21.22
CA ILE A 168 -2.20 2.93 -20.51
C ILE A 168 -2.73 2.06 -19.36
N GLY A 169 -2.48 0.75 -19.40
CA GLY A 169 -2.94 -0.22 -18.42
C GLY A 169 -2.59 -1.66 -18.80
N GLY A 170 -3.02 -2.60 -17.96
CA GLY A 170 -2.65 -4.01 -18.09
C GLY A 170 -1.41 -4.38 -17.27
N ILE A 171 -1.13 -5.68 -17.18
CA ILE A 171 0.05 -6.22 -16.49
C ILE A 171 1.22 -6.40 -17.47
N GLU A 172 0.89 -6.76 -18.71
CA GLU A 172 1.81 -6.99 -19.81
C GLU A 172 1.09 -6.78 -21.14
N THR A 173 1.87 -6.66 -22.21
CA THR A 173 1.38 -6.50 -23.58
C THR A 173 0.65 -7.77 -24.01
N LEU A 174 -0.65 -7.61 -24.31
CA LEU A 174 -1.51 -8.69 -24.79
C LEU A 174 -0.96 -9.28 -26.10
N ALA A 175 -1.02 -10.61 -26.22
CA ALA A 175 -0.57 -11.36 -27.41
C ALA A 175 0.88 -11.07 -27.83
N SER A 176 1.76 -10.74 -26.88
CA SER A 176 3.17 -10.46 -27.17
C SER A 176 4.06 -11.71 -27.23
N ASP A 177 3.56 -12.86 -26.77
CA ASP A 177 4.28 -14.13 -26.63
C ASP A 177 5.66 -14.03 -25.92
N LYS A 178 5.89 -12.93 -25.20
CA LYS A 178 7.14 -12.67 -24.47
C LYS A 178 7.27 -13.67 -23.33
N THR A 179 8.47 -14.24 -23.19
CA THR A 179 8.79 -15.17 -22.10
C THR A 179 10.11 -14.78 -21.43
N GLY A 180 10.37 -15.32 -20.23
CA GLY A 180 11.61 -15.07 -19.50
C GLY A 180 11.85 -13.58 -19.17
N LEU A 181 13.05 -13.09 -19.52
CA LEU A 181 13.48 -11.72 -19.22
C LEU A 181 12.71 -10.67 -20.02
N ASP A 182 12.29 -10.98 -21.25
CA ASP A 182 11.55 -10.04 -22.09
C ASP A 182 10.16 -9.76 -21.51
N ARG A 183 9.53 -10.80 -20.93
CA ARG A 183 8.29 -10.66 -20.17
C ARG A 183 8.48 -9.81 -18.92
N ALA A 184 9.57 -10.05 -18.18
CA ALA A 184 9.86 -9.28 -16.97
C ALA A 184 10.10 -7.78 -17.27
N ALA A 185 10.80 -7.48 -18.37
CA ALA A 185 11.00 -6.11 -18.83
C ALA A 185 9.68 -5.45 -19.24
N ASP A 186 8.82 -6.19 -19.94
CA ASP A 186 7.50 -5.73 -20.33
C ASP A 186 6.62 -5.38 -19.11
N ILE A 187 6.59 -6.27 -18.11
CA ILE A 187 5.91 -6.03 -16.83
C ILE A 187 6.50 -4.81 -16.11
N ALA A 188 7.82 -4.65 -16.10
CA ALA A 188 8.47 -3.49 -15.48
C ALA A 188 8.04 -2.16 -16.12
N VAL A 189 7.86 -2.14 -17.45
CA VAL A 189 7.32 -0.99 -18.18
C VAL A 189 5.86 -0.72 -17.80
N HIS A 190 5.03 -1.76 -17.68
CA HIS A 190 3.63 -1.62 -17.24
C HIS A 190 3.50 -1.16 -15.78
N LEU A 191 4.47 -1.49 -14.93
CA LEU A 191 4.51 -1.06 -13.54
C LEU A 191 4.91 0.40 -13.37
N ALA A 192 5.60 1.02 -14.33
CA ALA A 192 6.23 2.34 -14.14
C ALA A 192 5.24 3.42 -13.68
N LEU A 193 4.08 3.54 -14.34
CA LEU A 193 3.06 4.52 -13.98
C LEU A 193 2.40 4.25 -12.62
N PRO A 194 1.82 3.05 -12.35
CA PRO A 194 1.17 2.79 -11.07
C PRO A 194 2.15 2.79 -9.89
N VAL A 195 3.39 2.32 -10.09
CA VAL A 195 4.46 2.39 -9.07
C VAL A 195 4.84 3.84 -8.80
N SER A 196 4.92 4.71 -9.81
CA SER A 196 5.21 6.13 -9.62
C SER A 196 4.06 6.85 -8.90
N ALA A 197 2.81 6.60 -9.32
CA ALA A 197 1.64 7.21 -8.71
C ALA A 197 1.52 6.88 -7.22
N LEU A 198 1.71 5.60 -6.84
CA LEU A 198 1.70 5.18 -5.44
C LEU A 198 2.97 5.59 -4.71
N GLY A 199 4.13 5.35 -5.32
CA GLY A 199 5.43 5.52 -4.69
C GLY A 199 5.78 6.98 -4.40
N PHE A 200 5.40 7.92 -5.25
CA PHE A 200 5.77 9.34 -5.08
C PHE A 200 5.16 9.99 -3.83
N ILE A 201 3.95 9.59 -3.45
CA ILE A 201 3.31 10.10 -2.22
C ILE A 201 4.09 9.62 -0.99
N TYR A 202 4.39 8.32 -0.92
CA TYR A 202 5.16 7.75 0.19
C TYR A 202 6.63 8.19 0.16
N LEU A 203 7.20 8.44 -1.02
CA LEU A 203 8.56 8.98 -1.19
C LEU A 203 8.67 10.32 -0.47
N ALA A 204 7.69 11.21 -0.64
CA ALA A 204 7.67 12.50 0.03
C ALA A 204 7.68 12.34 1.56
N LEU A 205 6.93 11.37 2.09
CA LEU A 205 6.92 11.04 3.51
C LEU A 205 8.29 10.55 3.99
N TYR A 206 8.87 9.53 3.34
CA TYR A 206 10.17 8.98 3.71
C TYR A 206 11.30 10.02 3.63
N LEU A 207 11.29 10.88 2.60
CA LEU A 207 12.23 11.99 2.46
C LEU A 207 12.16 12.91 3.67
N ARG A 208 10.95 13.36 4.05
CA ARG A 208 10.74 14.28 5.17
C ARG A 208 11.15 13.65 6.50
N MET A 209 10.76 12.41 6.73
CA MET A 209 11.14 11.68 7.95
C MET A 209 12.65 11.51 8.04
N MET A 210 13.31 11.09 6.96
CA MET A 210 14.75 10.91 6.95
C MET A 210 15.48 12.24 7.15
N ARG A 211 15.03 13.31 6.50
CA ARG A 211 15.59 14.65 6.65
C ARG A 211 15.43 15.19 8.08
N ALA A 212 14.27 14.96 8.71
CA ALA A 212 14.03 15.34 10.10
C ALA A 212 14.92 14.53 11.06
N GLY A 213 15.02 13.21 10.87
CA GLY A 213 15.90 12.34 11.65
C GLY A 213 17.38 12.76 11.52
N MET A 214 17.84 13.06 10.30
CA MET A 214 19.17 13.58 10.05
C MET A 214 19.42 14.89 10.82
N ALA A 215 18.47 15.82 10.80
CA ALA A 215 18.58 17.10 11.50
C ALA A 215 18.65 16.94 13.03
N GLU A 216 17.94 15.96 13.59
CA GLU A 216 18.04 15.59 15.01
C GLU A 216 19.43 15.04 15.34
N VAL A 217 19.88 14.04 14.57
CA VAL A 217 21.14 13.36 14.84
C VAL A 217 22.34 14.30 14.70
N TRP A 218 22.28 15.28 13.79
CA TRP A 218 23.32 16.32 13.68
C TRP A 218 23.57 17.11 14.96
N ARG A 219 22.60 17.17 15.89
CA ARG A 219 22.70 17.90 17.16
C ARG A 219 23.25 17.05 18.30
N GLN A 220 23.57 15.78 18.06
CA GLN A 220 24.05 14.87 19.10
C GLN A 220 25.57 15.01 19.33
N ASP A 221 26.00 14.88 20.59
CA ASP A 221 27.40 15.11 21.01
C ASP A 221 28.41 14.18 20.31
N PHE A 222 28.01 12.96 19.95
CA PHE A 222 28.90 12.04 19.24
C PHE A 222 29.32 12.59 17.87
N VAL A 223 28.49 13.46 17.25
CA VAL A 223 28.82 14.08 15.97
C VAL A 223 29.91 15.13 16.14
N LEU A 224 29.89 15.88 17.23
CA LEU A 224 30.97 16.82 17.59
C LEU A 224 32.27 16.05 17.84
N ALA A 225 32.21 14.96 18.61
CA ALA A 225 33.37 14.09 18.84
C ALA A 225 33.91 13.49 17.53
N ALA A 226 33.04 13.09 16.61
CA ALA A 226 33.44 12.59 15.30
C ALA A 226 34.18 13.65 14.47
N ARG A 227 33.73 14.91 14.51
CA ARG A 227 34.43 16.04 13.86
C ARG A 227 35.79 16.31 14.51
N ALA A 228 35.87 16.29 15.84
CA ALA A 228 37.12 16.49 16.58
C ALA A 228 38.17 15.40 16.26
N LYS A 229 37.73 14.17 15.97
CA LYS A 229 38.58 13.07 15.49
C LYS A 229 39.04 13.23 14.03
N GLY A 230 38.67 14.31 13.33
CA GLY A 230 39.06 14.56 11.94
C GLY A 230 38.33 13.70 10.91
N LEU A 231 37.19 13.08 11.26
CA LEU A 231 36.42 12.29 10.31
C LEU A 231 35.88 13.17 9.18
N SER A 232 35.98 12.68 7.94
CA SER A 232 35.47 13.40 6.78
C SER A 232 33.95 13.56 6.86
N ARG A 233 33.44 14.69 6.36
CA ARG A 233 32.00 15.00 6.37
C ARG A 233 31.14 13.90 5.73
N ARG A 234 31.62 13.31 4.62
CA ARG A 234 30.93 12.19 3.94
C ARG A 234 30.80 10.97 4.85
N ARG A 235 31.87 10.62 5.57
CA ARG A 235 31.87 9.50 6.52
C ARG A 235 30.93 9.76 7.70
N ILE A 236 30.93 10.99 8.24
CA ILE A 236 30.00 11.39 9.31
C ILE A 236 28.54 11.25 8.83
N VAL A 237 28.22 11.79 7.65
CA VAL A 237 26.86 11.72 7.07
C VAL A 237 26.40 10.28 6.89
N LEU A 238 27.15 9.45 6.16
CA LEU A 238 26.69 8.13 5.76
C LEU A 238 26.79 7.10 6.89
N ALA A 239 27.91 7.06 7.61
CA ALA A 239 28.19 6.01 8.57
C ALA A 239 27.65 6.28 9.98
N HIS A 240 27.38 7.55 10.32
CA HIS A 240 26.93 7.94 11.66
C HIS A 240 25.56 8.60 11.63
N VAL A 241 25.39 9.70 10.90
CA VAL A 241 24.12 10.46 10.95
C VAL A 241 22.98 9.68 10.29
N ALA A 242 23.16 9.23 9.04
CA ALA A 242 22.13 8.51 8.29
C ALA A 242 21.78 7.18 8.95
N ARG A 243 22.77 6.42 9.42
CA ARG A 243 22.54 5.13 10.09
C ARG A 243 21.66 5.26 11.33
N ASN A 244 21.85 6.30 12.14
CA ASN A 244 21.03 6.54 13.32
C ASN A 244 19.67 7.16 12.97
N ALA A 245 19.62 8.00 11.93
CA ALA A 245 18.38 8.60 11.44
C ALA A 245 17.43 7.61 10.75
N LEU A 246 17.92 6.43 10.33
CA LEU A 246 17.10 5.38 9.70
C LEU A 246 16.18 4.63 10.67
N LEU A 247 16.46 4.65 11.98
CA LEU A 247 15.71 3.84 12.95
C LEU A 247 14.18 4.11 12.91
N PRO A 248 13.70 5.36 12.91
CA PRO A 248 12.27 5.64 12.84
C PRO A 248 11.62 5.23 11.50
N LEU A 249 12.41 5.19 10.42
CA LEU A 249 11.91 4.84 9.08
C LEU A 249 11.62 3.35 8.94
N ILE A 250 12.39 2.50 9.64
CA ILE A 250 12.22 1.04 9.59
C ILE A 250 11.07 0.59 10.50
N THR A 251 10.71 1.40 11.49
CA THR A 251 9.66 1.07 12.47
C THR A 251 8.25 1.51 12.06
N MET A 252 8.12 2.34 11.02
CA MET A 252 6.85 2.71 10.39
C MET A 252 6.36 1.59 9.49
#